data_AF-A0AAD1D8A1-F1
#
_entry.id   AF-A0AAD1D8A1-F1
#
_cell.length_a   1.000
_cell.length_b   1.000
_cell.length_c   1.000
_cell.angle_alpha   90.00
_cell.angle_beta   90.00
_cell.angle_gamma   90.00
#
_symmetry.space_group_name_H-M   'P 1'
#
loop_
_entity.id
_entity.type
_entity.pdbx_description
1 polymer ?
#
loop_
_entity_poly.entity_id
_entity_poly.type
_entity_poly.pdbx_seq_one_letter_code
_entity_poly.pdbx_strand_id
1 'polypeptide(L)' 'MSVPEDREYLLRREAECREMATRAAAPSVRKIHESLAEEFAARAEEVKELAV' A
#
# COMPACT_ATOMS: atom_id res chain seq x y z
N MET A 1 6.37 -11.69 -12.07
CA MET A 1 4.93 -11.46 -11.89
C MET A 1 4.47 -10.56 -13.02
N SER A 2 3.21 -10.67 -13.43
CA SER A 2 2.64 -9.84 -14.49
C SER A 2 2.15 -8.50 -13.94
N VAL A 3 2.04 -7.48 -14.79
CA VAL A 3 1.62 -6.12 -14.40
C VAL A 3 0.28 -6.10 -13.64
N PRO A 4 -0.77 -6.87 -14.02
CA PRO A 4 -2.00 -6.97 -13.23
C PRO A 4 -1.80 -7.59 -11.84
N GLU A 5 -0.99 -8.65 -11.74
CA GLU A 5 -0.67 -9.31 -10.46
C GLU A 5 0.13 -8.39 -9.53
N ASP A 6 1.01 -7.56 -10.09
CA ASP A 6 1.79 -6.57 -9.34
C ASP A 6 0.88 -5.47 -8.77
N ARG A 7 -0.09 -4.98 -9.55
CA ARG A 7 -1.05 -3.97 -9.07
C ARG A 7 -1.95 -4.50 -7.96
N GLU A 8 -2.50 -5.70 -8.12
CA GLU A 8 -3.34 -6.31 -7.08
C GLU A 8 -2.56 -6.58 -5.78
N TYR A 9 -1.31 -7.03 -5.91
CA TYR A 9 -0.43 -7.20 -4.77
C TYR A 9 -0.24 -5.88 -3.99
N LEU A 10 0.05 -4.78 -4.69
CA LEU A 10 0.28 -3.47 -4.08
C LEU A 10 -0.97 -2.94 -3.37
N LEU A 11 -2.14 -3.06 -3.99
CA LEU A 11 -3.42 -2.65 -3.38
C LEU A 11 -3.75 -3.46 -2.12
N ARG A 12 -3.50 -4.77 -2.13
CA ARG A 12 -3.67 -5.59 -0.93
C ARG A 12 -2.74 -5.13 0.19
N ARG A 13 -1.48 -4.84 -0.13
CA ARG A 13 -0.49 -4.35 0.85
C ARG A 13 -0.84 -2.97 1.41
N GLU A 14 -1.37 -2.08 0.59
CA GLU A 14 -1.93 -0.80 1.04
C GLU A 14 -3.03 -1.02 2.09
N ALA A 15 -4.02 -1.86 1.77
CA ALA A 15 -5.16 -2.14 2.67
C ALA A 15 -4.69 -2.75 4.01
N GLU A 16 -3.79 -3.73 3.97
CA GLU A 16 -3.18 -4.32 5.16
C GLU A 16 -2.47 -3.25 6.02
N CYS A 17 -1.74 -2.32 5.39
CA CYS A 17 -1.06 -1.25 6.11
C CYS A 17 -2.05 -0.28 6.76
N ARG A 18 -3.15 0.08 6.10
CA ARG A 18 -4.22 0.90 6.70
C ARG A 18 -4.88 0.21 7.89
N GLU A 19 -5.10 -1.10 7.80
CA GLU A 19 -5.64 -1.90 8.91
C GLU A 19 -4.67 -1.93 10.10
N MET A 20 -3.37 -2.11 9.85
CA MET A 20 -2.33 -2.07 10.89
C MET A 20 -2.22 -0.67 11.52
N ALA A 21 -2.27 0.41 10.73
CA ALA A 21 -2.28 1.78 11.24
C ALA A 21 -3.47 2.04 12.19
N THR A 22 -4.65 1.54 11.81
CA THR A 22 -5.88 1.65 12.62
C THR A 22 -5.75 0.92 13.97
N ARG A 23 -5.09 -0.25 13.98
CA ARG A 23 -4.86 -1.05 15.19
C ARG A 23 -3.68 -0.60 16.02
N ALA A 24 -2.78 0.23 15.48
CA ALA A 24 -1.57 0.66 16.17
C ALA A 24 -1.88 1.59 17.35
N ALA A 25 -1.54 1.12 18.55
CA ALA A 25 -1.65 1.88 19.79
C ALA A 25 -0.58 2.99 19.89
N ALA A 26 0.64 2.71 19.42
CA ALA A 26 1.74 3.68 19.43
C ALA A 26 1.66 4.63 18.22
N PRO A 27 1.68 5.97 18.42
CA PRO A 27 1.61 6.93 17.32
C PRO A 27 2.74 6.79 16.29
N SER A 28 3.94 6.40 16.71
CA SER A 28 5.07 6.18 15.80
C SER A 28 4.82 4.98 14.87
N VAL A 29 4.27 3.90 15.40
CA VAL A 29 3.92 2.70 14.62
C VAL A 29 2.78 2.99 13.65
N ARG A 30 1.78 3.78 14.09
CA ARG A 30 0.71 4.26 13.20
C ARG A 30 1.28 5.02 12.00
N LYS A 31 2.16 6.01 12.24
CA LYS A 31 2.78 6.80 11.17
C LYS A 31 3.56 5.93 10.18
N ILE A 32 4.30 4.93 10.68
CA ILE A 32 5.02 4.00 9.81
C ILE A 32 4.06 3.28 8.86
N HIS A 33 2.94 2.75 9.39
CA HIS A 33 1.96 2.05 8.57
C HIS A 33 1.18 2.98 7.63
N GLU A 34 0.90 4.22 8.03
CA GLU A 34 0.31 5.25 7.16
C GLU A 34 1.25 5.56 5.97
N SER A 35 2.53 5.82 6.23
CA SER A 35 3.52 6.08 5.17
C SER A 35 3.68 4.89 4.23
N LEU A 36 3.74 3.66 4.76
CA LEU A 36 3.79 2.46 3.92
C LEU A 36 2.54 2.30 3.06
N ALA A 37 1.35 2.63 3.57
CA ALA A 37 0.12 2.59 2.78
C ALA A 37 0.18 3.60 1.63
N GLU A 38 0.65 4.83 1.89
CA GLU A 38 0.84 5.85 0.84
C GLU A 38 1.84 5.40 -0.24
N GLU A 39 2.96 4.80 0.16
CA GLU A 39 3.95 4.25 -0.78
C GLU A 39 3.38 3.13 -1.66
N PHE A 40 2.62 2.20 -1.07
CA PHE A 40 1.98 1.13 -1.84
C PHE A 40 0.91 1.67 -2.80
N ALA A 41 0.11 2.66 -2.39
CA ALA A 41 -0.87 3.31 -3.24
C ALA A 41 -0.22 4.03 -4.42
N ALA A 42 0.86 4.79 -4.19
CA ALA A 42 1.61 5.47 -5.24
C ALA A 42 2.15 4.49 -6.29
N ARG A 43 2.79 3.40 -5.82
CA ARG A 43 3.30 2.35 -6.71
C ARG A 43 2.19 1.63 -7.47
N ALA A 44 1.02 1.44 -6.88
CA ALA A 44 -0.12 0.81 -7.56
C ALA A 44 -0.64 1.68 -8.72
N GLU A 45 -0.59 3.00 -8.58
CA GLU A 45 -0.90 3.94 -9.67
C GLU A 45 0.19 3.95 -10.74
N GLU A 46 1.48 3.93 -10.38
CA GLU A 46 2.58 3.79 -11.35
C GLU A 46 2.44 2.52 -12.20
N VAL A 47 2.13 1.38 -11.57
CA VAL A 47 1.93 0.10 -12.29
C VAL A 47 0.69 0.16 -13.19
N LYS A 48 -0.36 0.88 -12.78
CA LYS A 48 -1.55 1.11 -13.61
C LYS A 48 -1.21 1.94 -14.85
N GLU A 49 -0.38 2.97 -14.72
CA GLU A 49 0.07 3.80 -15.85
C GLU A 49 0.92 3.01 -16.84
N LEU A 50 1.74 2.06 -16.37
CA LEU A 50 2.54 1.17 -17.22
C LEU A 50 1.72 0.08 -17.94
N ALA A 51 0.48 -0.14 -17.52
CA ALA A 51 -0.44 -1.12 -18.11
C ALA A 51 -1.29 -0.55 -19.26
N VAL A 52 -1.21 0.77 -19.50
CA VAL A 52 -1.93 1.52 -20.55
C VAL A 52 -1.05 1.68 -21.79
#